data_AF-A0A2H0Q1T5-F1
#
_entry.id   AF-A0A2H0Q1T5-F1
#
_cell.length_a   1.000
_cell.length_b   1.000
_cell.length_c   1.000
_cell.angle_alpha   90.00
_cell.angle_beta   90.00
_cell.angle_gamma   90.00
#
_symmetry.space_group_name_H-M   'P 1'
#
loop_
_entity.id
_entity.type
_entity.pdbx_description
1 polymer ?
#
loop_
_entity_poly.entity_id
_entity_poly.type
_entity_poly.pdbx_seq_one_letter_code
_entity_poly.pdbx_strand_id
1 'polypeptide(L)'
;MLLLPMTKFIILLSLVSCMSGKQYSKEECETLSLESYRGSPKSAHLLKENCSEFKLKYTKDLCQKSFEALILNGNAESLKNKFGDRVIECFDQRQKDKFLTH
;
A
#
# COMPACT_ATOMS: atom_id res chain seq x y z
N MET A 1 45.17 -44.91 -3.97
CA MET A 1 43.70 -44.70 -4.00
C MET A 1 43.35 -43.75 -2.88
N LEU A 2 42.70 -42.62 -3.18
CA LEU A 2 41.69 -41.93 -2.36
C LEU A 2 41.37 -40.59 -3.05
N LEU A 3 40.71 -40.67 -4.19
CA LEU A 3 40.02 -39.54 -4.81
C LEU A 3 38.69 -39.38 -4.06
N LEU A 4 38.63 -38.46 -3.11
CA LEU A 4 37.40 -38.06 -2.43
C LEU A 4 36.47 -37.37 -3.44
N PRO A 5 35.16 -37.69 -3.48
CA PRO A 5 34.25 -37.17 -4.49
C PRO A 5 33.84 -35.73 -4.14
N MET A 6 34.59 -34.76 -4.68
CA MET A 6 34.33 -33.32 -4.67
C MET A 6 33.09 -32.89 -5.49
N THR A 7 32.14 -33.80 -5.74
CA THR A 7 30.95 -33.56 -6.58
C THR A 7 29.65 -33.43 -5.82
N LYS A 8 29.63 -33.62 -4.49
CA LYS A 8 28.40 -33.57 -3.69
C LYS A 8 28.11 -32.23 -3.00
N PHE A 9 29.05 -31.28 -2.97
CA PHE A 9 28.85 -29.99 -2.29
C PHE A 9 28.23 -28.89 -3.16
N ILE A 10 28.25 -29.03 -4.49
CA ILE A 10 27.77 -27.98 -5.41
C ILE A 10 26.23 -27.95 -5.50
N ILE A 11 25.55 -29.06 -5.23
CA ILE A 11 24.08 -29.16 -5.34
C ILE A 11 23.36 -28.54 -4.12
N LEU A 12 24.06 -28.32 -2.99
CA LEU A 12 23.44 -27.78 -1.78
C LEU A 12 23.36 -26.23 -1.80
N LEU A 13 24.17 -25.55 -2.62
CA LEU A 13 24.18 -24.08 -2.68
C LEU A 13 23.09 -23.47 -3.59
N SER A 14 22.42 -24.26 -4.44
CA SER A 14 21.45 -23.77 -5.40
C SER A 14 20.02 -23.62 -4.87
N LEU A 15 19.75 -24.03 -3.61
CA LEU A 15 18.40 -23.96 -3.02
C LEU A 15 18.12 -22.70 -2.17
N VAL A 16 19.13 -21.84 -1.92
CA VAL A 16 18.98 -20.68 -1.02
C VAL A 16 18.41 -19.44 -1.72
N SER A 17 18.35 -19.38 -3.05
CA SER A 17 17.94 -18.16 -3.78
C SER A 17 16.42 -17.96 -3.95
N CYS A 18 15.55 -18.77 -3.33
CA CYS A 18 14.10 -18.74 -3.60
C CYS A 18 13.22 -18.16 -2.47
N MET A 19 13.77 -17.41 -1.51
CA MET A 19 12.98 -16.84 -0.40
C MET A 19 13.12 -15.32 -0.22
N SER A 20 13.42 -14.59 -1.30
CA SER A 20 13.36 -13.12 -1.28
C SER A 20 11.92 -12.66 -1.52
N GLY A 21 11.06 -12.75 -0.50
CA GLY A 21 9.74 -12.12 -0.55
C GLY A 21 9.88 -10.62 -0.86
N LYS A 22 8.99 -10.05 -1.69
CA LYS A 22 9.01 -8.60 -1.92
C LYS A 22 8.77 -7.90 -0.59
N GLN A 23 9.77 -7.17 -0.11
CA GLN A 23 9.62 -6.36 1.10
C GLN A 23 8.92 -5.06 0.73
N TYR A 24 7.82 -4.76 1.41
CA TYR A 24 7.06 -3.53 1.19
C TYR A 24 7.56 -2.44 2.15
N SER A 25 7.78 -1.26 1.61
CA SER A 25 7.99 -0.06 2.43
C SER A 25 6.67 0.42 3.04
N LYS A 26 6.77 1.23 4.11
CA LYS A 26 5.59 1.90 4.68
C LYS A 26 4.82 2.70 3.63
N GLU A 27 5.52 3.40 2.76
CA GLU A 27 4.90 4.25 1.73
C GLU A 27 4.12 3.42 0.68
N GLU A 28 4.67 2.28 0.26
CA GLU A 28 3.94 1.35 -0.61
C GLU A 28 2.68 0.82 0.08
N CYS A 29 2.76 0.54 1.38
CA CYS A 29 1.61 0.12 2.17
C CYS A 29 0.54 1.21 2.31
N GLU A 30 0.92 2.49 2.43
CA GLU A 30 -0.02 3.62 2.37
C GLU A 30 -0.73 3.66 1.00
N THR A 31 0.01 3.45 -0.09
CA THR A 31 -0.56 3.40 -1.45
C THR A 31 -1.53 2.24 -1.61
N LEU A 32 -1.17 1.05 -1.12
CA LEU A 32 -2.07 -0.11 -1.13
C LEU A 32 -3.34 0.15 -0.32
N SER A 33 -3.25 0.87 0.81
CA SER A 33 -4.41 1.28 1.61
C SER A 33 -5.34 2.23 0.86
N LEU A 34 -4.79 3.24 0.20
CA LEU A 34 -5.55 4.19 -0.64
C LEU A 34 -6.25 3.49 -1.82
N GLU A 35 -5.55 2.57 -2.50
CA GLU A 35 -6.13 1.77 -3.58
C GLU A 35 -7.18 0.77 -3.10
N SER A 36 -6.94 0.14 -1.95
CA SER A 36 -7.90 -0.75 -1.29
C SER A 36 -9.19 -0.01 -0.97
N TYR A 37 -9.10 1.22 -0.43
CA TYR A 37 -10.26 2.06 -0.19
C TYR A 37 -11.03 2.39 -1.47
N ARG A 38 -10.33 2.67 -2.57
CA ARG A 38 -10.93 2.87 -3.90
C ARG A 38 -11.48 1.59 -4.54
N GLY A 39 -11.40 0.46 -3.84
CA GLY A 39 -12.04 -0.80 -4.22
C GLY A 39 -11.15 -1.77 -4.99
N SER A 40 -9.82 -1.59 -5.01
CA SER A 40 -8.90 -2.56 -5.65
C SER A 40 -8.78 -3.85 -4.83
N PRO A 41 -9.28 -5.01 -5.32
CA PRO A 41 -9.19 -6.27 -4.56
C PRO A 41 -7.76 -6.77 -4.44
N LYS A 42 -6.94 -6.54 -5.47
CA LYS A 42 -5.51 -6.89 -5.47
C LYS A 42 -4.76 -6.12 -4.39
N SER A 43 -4.99 -4.80 -4.31
CA SER A 43 -4.32 -3.95 -3.34
C SER A 43 -4.77 -4.28 -1.91
N ALA A 44 -6.06 -4.58 -1.72
CA ALA A 44 -6.58 -5.06 -0.44
C ALA A 44 -5.93 -6.36 0.02
N HIS A 45 -5.75 -7.33 -0.89
CA HIS A 45 -5.06 -8.58 -0.60
C HIS A 45 -3.60 -8.33 -0.21
N LEU A 46 -2.85 -7.58 -1.03
CA LEU A 46 -1.43 -7.28 -0.76
C LEU A 46 -1.23 -6.51 0.55
N LEU A 47 -2.12 -5.55 0.85
CA LEU A 47 -2.11 -4.80 2.11
C LEU A 47 -2.24 -5.75 3.31
N LYS A 48 -3.20 -6.67 3.26
CA LYS A 48 -3.45 -7.63 4.34
C LYS A 48 -2.26 -8.55 4.60
N GLU A 49 -1.64 -9.04 3.53
CA GLU A 49 -0.56 -10.03 3.63
C GLU A 49 0.80 -9.40 4.01
N ASN A 50 1.07 -8.15 3.64
CA ASN A 50 2.43 -7.60 3.68
C ASN A 50 2.62 -6.35 4.55
N CYS A 51 1.54 -5.73 5.06
CA CYS A 51 1.63 -4.41 5.67
C CYS A 51 1.22 -4.35 7.15
N SER A 52 1.03 -5.51 7.80
CA SER A 52 0.57 -5.60 9.20
C SER A 52 1.52 -4.97 10.22
N GLU A 53 2.81 -4.85 9.88
CA GLU A 53 3.84 -4.23 10.74
C GLU A 53 3.76 -2.69 10.75
N PHE A 54 3.13 -2.07 9.76
CA PHE A 54 3.11 -0.62 9.62
C PHE A 54 1.84 -0.01 10.22
N LYS A 55 2.02 1.01 11.05
CA LYS A 55 0.93 1.92 11.42
C LYS A 55 0.68 2.90 10.28
N LEU A 56 -0.37 2.64 9.51
CA LEU A 56 -0.77 3.45 8.35
C LEU A 56 -1.60 4.66 8.75
N LYS A 57 -1.42 5.77 8.03
CA LYS A 57 -2.17 7.01 8.18
C LYS A 57 -3.44 6.96 7.35
N TYR A 58 -3.34 6.62 6.06
CA TYR A 58 -4.45 6.69 5.10
C TYR A 58 -5.32 5.42 5.15
N THR A 59 -5.90 5.18 6.32
CA THR A 59 -6.79 4.04 6.58
C THR A 59 -8.17 4.26 5.96
N LYS A 60 -8.96 3.17 5.86
CA LYS A 60 -10.37 3.22 5.44
C LYS A 60 -11.18 4.24 6.26
N ASP A 61 -11.00 4.28 7.57
CA ASP A 61 -11.69 5.23 8.46
C ASP A 61 -11.31 6.69 8.16
N LEU A 62 -10.02 6.97 7.97
CA LEU A 62 -9.57 8.32 7.60
C LEU A 62 -10.13 8.74 6.24
N CYS A 63 -10.08 7.86 5.24
CA CYS A 63 -10.65 8.14 3.92
C CYS A 63 -12.17 8.32 3.95
N GLN A 64 -12.88 7.62 4.82
CA GLN A 64 -14.33 7.80 5.00
C GLN A 64 -14.64 9.15 5.66
N LYS A 65 -13.94 9.51 6.74
CA LYS A 65 -14.10 10.82 7.41
C LYS A 65 -13.72 11.98 6.50
N SER A 66 -12.69 11.81 5.66
CA SER A 66 -12.31 12.85 4.70
C SER A 66 -13.32 12.96 3.56
N PHE A 67 -13.98 11.87 3.16
CA PHE A 67 -15.07 11.91 2.19
C PHE A 67 -16.30 12.66 2.72
N GLU A 68 -16.66 12.44 3.98
CA GLU A 68 -17.72 13.21 4.66
C GLU A 68 -17.39 14.71 4.68
N ALA A 69 -16.14 15.06 5.02
CA ALA A 69 -15.68 16.45 4.99
C ALA A 69 -15.66 17.04 3.57
N LEU A 70 -15.31 16.23 2.57
CA LEU A 70 -15.32 16.62 1.16
C LEU A 70 -16.73 17.00 0.71
N ILE A 71 -17.74 16.20 1.05
CA ILE A 71 -19.15 16.47 0.70
C ILE A 71 -19.63 17.80 1.30
N LEU A 72 -19.15 18.15 2.51
CA LEU A 72 -19.58 19.35 3.21
C LEU A 72 -18.95 20.63 2.66
N ASN A 73 -17.64 20.63 2.42
CA ASN A 73 -16.89 21.87 2.19
C ASN A 73 -15.98 21.88 0.96
N GLY A 74 -15.91 20.79 0.18
CA GLY A 74 -15.36 20.74 -1.18
C GLY A 74 -13.95 21.27 -1.45
N ASN A 75 -13.18 21.66 -0.44
CA ASN A 75 -11.92 22.36 -0.62
C ASN A 75 -10.72 21.44 -0.43
N ALA A 76 -9.90 21.29 -1.47
CA ALA A 76 -8.74 20.40 -1.47
C ALA A 76 -7.67 20.78 -0.44
N GLU A 77 -7.40 22.07 -0.28
CA GLU A 77 -6.38 22.57 0.66
C GLU A 77 -6.77 22.31 2.11
N SER A 78 -8.03 22.60 2.46
CA SER A 78 -8.60 22.31 3.77
C SER A 78 -8.54 20.81 4.10
N LEU A 79 -8.86 19.95 3.11
CA LEU A 79 -8.74 18.50 3.28
C LEU A 79 -7.29 18.07 3.53
N LYS A 80 -6.33 18.57 2.74
CA LYS A 80 -4.90 18.27 2.92
C LYS A 80 -4.39 18.72 4.29
N ASN A 81 -4.74 19.94 4.70
CA ASN A 81 -4.35 20.48 6.00
C ASN A 81 -4.92 19.65 7.17
N LYS A 82 -6.14 19.13 7.03
CA LYS A 82 -6.81 18.37 8.09
C LYS A 82 -6.41 16.89 8.14
N PHE A 83 -6.23 16.25 6.99
CA PHE A 83 -6.10 14.79 6.89
C PHE A 83 -4.75 14.34 6.30
N GLY A 84 -3.93 15.26 5.80
CA GLY A 84 -2.63 15.01 5.17
C GLY A 84 -2.64 15.12 3.65
N ASP A 85 -1.46 15.34 3.07
CA ASP A 85 -1.31 15.71 1.66
C ASP A 85 -1.90 14.70 0.67
N ARG A 86 -1.80 13.41 0.97
CA ARG A 86 -2.28 12.33 0.10
C ARG A 86 -3.75 11.99 0.31
N VAL A 87 -4.48 12.70 1.17
CA VAL A 87 -5.92 12.40 1.41
C VAL A 87 -6.76 12.51 0.15
N ILE A 88 -6.36 13.36 -0.80
CA ILE A 88 -7.05 13.52 -2.08
C ILE A 88 -6.98 12.24 -2.92
N GLU A 89 -6.00 11.35 -2.67
CA GLU A 89 -5.89 10.05 -3.33
C GLU A 89 -6.91 9.03 -2.81
N CYS A 90 -7.59 9.28 -1.68
CA CYS A 90 -8.72 8.47 -1.23
C CYS A 90 -9.87 8.51 -2.24
N PHE A 91 -9.98 9.58 -3.02
CA PHE A 91 -11.13 9.82 -3.89
C PHE A 91 -10.81 9.41 -5.33
N ASP A 92 -11.81 8.84 -6.01
CA ASP A 92 -11.74 8.62 -7.45
C ASP A 92 -11.95 9.94 -8.21
N GLN A 93 -11.74 9.91 -9.54
CA GLN A 93 -11.87 11.11 -10.36
C GLN A 93 -13.30 11.67 -10.34
N ARG A 94 -14.32 10.80 -10.31
CA ARG A 94 -15.73 11.21 -10.31
C ARG A 94 -16.11 11.97 -9.04
N GLN A 95 -15.63 11.50 -7.89
CA GLN A 95 -15.82 12.16 -6.59
C GLN A 95 -15.09 13.50 -6.56
N LYS A 96 -13.86 13.57 -7.10
CA LYS A 96 -13.11 14.81 -7.23
C LYS A 96 -13.86 15.81 -8.08
N ASP A 97 -14.26 15.44 -9.29
CA ASP A 97 -14.97 16.33 -10.22
C ASP A 97 -16.30 16.83 -9.64
N LYS A 98 -16.97 16.02 -8.82
CA LYS A 98 -18.27 16.37 -8.23
C LYS A 98 -18.16 17.29 -7.03
N PHE A 99 -17.15 17.09 -6.18
CA PHE A 99 -17.12 17.71 -4.86
C PHE A 99 -15.93 18.63 -4.64
N LEU A 100 -14.83 18.50 -5.39
CA LEU A 100 -13.71 19.43 -5.28
C LEU A 100 -13.99 20.69 -6.11
N THR A 101 -14.25 21.79 -5.43
CA THR A 101 -14.24 23.13 -6.02
C THR A 101 -12.79 23.59 -6.22
N HIS A 102 -12.51 24.14 -7.40
CA HIS A 102 -11.22 24.76 -7.76
C HIS A 102 -10.94 26.02 -6.96
#